data_AF-A0A819T6I3-F1
#
_entry.id   AF-A0A819T6I3-F1
#
_cell.length_a   1.000
_cell.length_b   1.000
_cell.length_c   1.000
_cell.angle_alpha   90.00
_cell.angle_beta   90.00
_cell.angle_gamma   90.00
#
_symmetry.space_group_name_H-M   'P 1'
#
loop_
_entity.id
_entity.type
_entity.pdbx_description
1 polymer ?
#
loop_
_entity_poly.entity_id
_entity_poly.type
_entity_poly.pdbx_seq_one_letter_code
_entity_poly.pdbx_strand_id
1 'polypeptide(L)'
;MGNNNSSGKTMNLSPFYLACRNGDLNTVKQLITSMTLGEINQVESNGSTALHACSYYGHKEIVQLLLDHGCCRQQLNKYQLTPLQEAKTDDIQKLFERSPSGCQQRFTSSHQIQFEWPFNDPLTAVHNRLFYISFPINTVTNQIQASGVLKNDIQGMKQVFGYLANAEKTNDLSFVLRAYTAETDFYKQLNLTMAMEDCNLDKANEGGQTKTKWAQSYTGIIGGDSQFKKYEFKNGVTYRGITCAQDDLKRYIGGVVVCNKSFLSTTKDRRIAERFAAVPDNSDKKISVMFKYIIKDGKNASAFSLEEISEYPNEKEVLILPQAIFKVKSILKQQENGNDKYELELEEDEQEYKIK
;
A
#
# COMPACT_ATOMS: atom_id res chain seq x y z
N MET A 1 -11.68 -30.53 -56.36
CA MET A 1 -12.13 -30.85 -54.99
C MET A 1 -11.13 -30.24 -54.04
N GLY A 2 -11.48 -29.08 -53.46
CA GLY A 2 -10.63 -28.39 -52.49
C GLY A 2 -10.72 -29.08 -51.13
N ASN A 3 -9.58 -29.20 -50.46
CA ASN A 3 -9.54 -29.58 -49.06
C ASN A 3 -8.66 -28.56 -48.32
N ASN A 4 -9.26 -27.40 -48.03
CA ASN A 4 -8.70 -26.41 -47.12
C ASN A 4 -8.96 -26.90 -45.69
N ASN A 5 -8.05 -27.73 -45.18
CA ASN A 5 -8.03 -28.05 -43.75
C ASN A 5 -7.29 -26.91 -43.04
N SER A 6 -8.01 -25.81 -42.78
CA SER A 6 -7.54 -24.76 -41.88
C SER A 6 -7.45 -25.34 -40.48
N SER A 7 -6.25 -25.75 -40.08
CA SER A 7 -5.90 -26.15 -38.73
C SER A 7 -6.20 -24.99 -37.76
N GLY A 8 -7.42 -24.95 -37.24
CA GLY A 8 -7.77 -24.10 -36.11
C GLY A 8 -6.91 -24.52 -34.93
N LYS A 9 -5.88 -23.73 -34.63
CA LYS A 9 -5.13 -23.84 -33.37
C LYS A 9 -6.16 -23.67 -32.24
N THR A 10 -6.63 -24.77 -31.65
CA THR A 10 -7.35 -24.73 -30.39
C THR A 10 -6.38 -24.15 -29.37
N MET A 11 -6.61 -22.90 -28.95
CA MET A 11 -5.84 -22.27 -27.88
C MET A 11 -6.00 -23.16 -26.64
N ASN A 12 -4.91 -23.77 -26.18
CA ASN A 12 -4.89 -24.56 -24.95
C ASN A 12 -4.93 -23.58 -23.76
N LEU A 13 -6.15 -23.18 -23.37
CA LEU A 13 -6.40 -22.26 -22.27
C LEU A 13 -6.49 -23.04 -20.95
N SER A 14 -6.08 -22.44 -19.83
CA SER A 14 -6.20 -23.09 -18.53
C SER A 14 -7.68 -23.35 -18.16
N PRO A 15 -7.98 -24.44 -17.41
CA PRO A 15 -9.34 -24.72 -16.95
C PRO A 15 -9.94 -23.58 -16.11
N PHE A 16 -9.11 -22.94 -15.28
CA PHE A 16 -9.53 -21.80 -14.47
C PHE A 16 -9.90 -20.58 -15.32
N TYR A 17 -9.09 -20.26 -16.33
CA TYR A 17 -9.39 -19.19 -17.28
C TYR A 17 -10.70 -19.47 -18.03
N LEU A 18 -10.92 -20.71 -18.49
CA LEU A 18 -12.15 -21.10 -19.18
C LEU A 18 -13.39 -20.96 -18.28
N ALA A 19 -13.32 -21.38 -17.02
CA ALA A 19 -14.39 -21.18 -16.06
C ALA A 19 -14.71 -19.69 -15.86
N CYS A 20 -13.69 -18.85 -15.69
CA CYS A 20 -13.85 -17.40 -15.55
C CYS A 20 -14.43 -16.75 -16.81
N ARG A 21 -13.97 -17.17 -18.00
CA ARG A 21 -14.47 -16.70 -19.30
C ARG A 21 -15.94 -17.04 -19.51
N ASN A 22 -16.33 -18.26 -19.15
CA ASN A 22 -17.68 -18.78 -19.38
C ASN A 22 -18.69 -18.35 -18.32
N GLY A 23 -18.24 -17.72 -17.22
CA GLY A 23 -19.12 -17.31 -16.13
C GLY A 23 -19.48 -18.44 -15.18
N ASP A 24 -18.72 -19.54 -15.18
CA ASP A 24 -18.99 -20.70 -14.32
C ASP A 24 -18.51 -20.44 -12.89
N LEU A 25 -19.33 -19.68 -12.14
CA LEU A 25 -19.02 -19.27 -10.78
C LEU A 25 -18.77 -20.47 -9.84
N ASN A 26 -19.46 -21.59 -10.05
CA ASN A 26 -19.32 -22.77 -9.18
C ASN A 26 -17.96 -23.43 -9.37
N THR A 27 -17.54 -23.64 -10.62
CA THR A 27 -16.21 -24.17 -10.91
C THR A 27 -15.12 -23.19 -10.46
N VAL A 28 -15.29 -21.88 -10.67
CA VAL A 28 -14.33 -20.88 -10.16
C VAL A 28 -14.19 -20.98 -8.63
N LYS A 29 -15.29 -21.04 -7.88
CA LYS A 29 -15.26 -21.17 -6.42
C LYS A 29 -14.57 -22.46 -5.97
N GLN A 30 -14.78 -23.58 -6.66
CA GLN A 30 -14.11 -24.84 -6.34
C GLN A 30 -12.61 -24.74 -6.60
N LEU A 31 -12.20 -24.27 -7.77
CA LEU A 31 -10.80 -24.21 -8.16
C LEU A 31 -10.01 -23.23 -7.28
N ILE A 32 -10.52 -22.00 -7.10
CA ILE A 32 -9.79 -20.91 -6.46
C ILE A 32 -9.38 -21.20 -5.02
N THR A 33 -10.14 -22.03 -4.29
CA THR A 33 -9.83 -22.41 -2.90
C THR A 33 -8.51 -23.17 -2.71
N SER A 34 -8.02 -23.80 -3.77
CA SER A 34 -6.77 -24.59 -3.76
C SER A 34 -5.65 -23.94 -4.58
N MET A 35 -5.94 -22.83 -5.25
CA MET A 35 -4.99 -22.17 -6.14
C MET A 35 -4.12 -21.17 -5.38
N THR A 36 -2.86 -21.17 -5.76
CA THR A 36 -1.93 -20.08 -5.43
C THR A 36 -2.25 -18.84 -6.26
N LEU A 37 -1.88 -17.67 -5.74
CA LEU A 37 -1.99 -16.41 -6.46
C LEU A 37 -1.26 -16.41 -7.81
N GLY A 38 -0.15 -17.15 -7.93
CA GLY A 38 0.56 -17.34 -9.20
C GLY A 38 -0.27 -18.08 -10.25
N GLU A 39 -1.06 -19.08 -9.84
CA GLU A 39 -1.98 -19.80 -10.72
C GLU A 39 -3.20 -18.94 -11.09
N ILE A 40 -3.72 -18.16 -10.15
CA ILE A 40 -4.82 -17.20 -10.42
C ILE A 40 -4.37 -16.14 -11.45
N ASN A 41 -3.11 -15.69 -11.35
CA ASN A 41 -2.51 -14.69 -12.25
C ASN A 41 -1.88 -15.28 -13.51
N GLN A 42 -2.10 -16.56 -13.80
CA GLN A 42 -1.57 -17.18 -15.01
C GLN A 42 -2.01 -16.41 -16.26
N VAL A 43 -1.04 -16.09 -17.12
CA VAL A 43 -1.28 -15.43 -18.40
C VAL A 43 -1.48 -16.46 -19.50
N GLU A 44 -2.55 -16.27 -20.27
CA GLU A 44 -2.86 -17.10 -21.42
C GLU A 44 -2.08 -16.67 -22.68
N SER A 45 -2.20 -17.43 -23.76
CA SER A 45 -1.51 -17.17 -25.04
C SER A 45 -1.72 -15.78 -25.64
N ASN A 46 -2.80 -15.08 -25.29
CA ASN A 46 -3.08 -13.69 -25.70
C ASN A 46 -2.62 -12.64 -24.66
N GLY A 47 -1.88 -13.05 -23.62
CA GLY A 47 -1.45 -12.23 -22.50
C GLY A 47 -2.54 -11.93 -21.47
N SER A 48 -3.77 -12.41 -21.67
CA SER A 48 -4.88 -12.17 -20.73
C SER A 48 -4.80 -13.11 -19.53
N THR A 49 -5.19 -12.60 -18.37
CA THR A 49 -5.42 -13.37 -17.15
C THR A 49 -6.90 -13.75 -17.00
N ALA A 50 -7.23 -14.59 -16.03
CA ALA A 50 -8.62 -14.89 -15.68
C ALA A 50 -9.43 -13.62 -15.36
N LEU A 51 -8.80 -12.61 -14.73
CA LEU A 51 -9.44 -11.32 -14.41
C LEU A 51 -9.81 -10.54 -15.69
N HIS A 52 -8.97 -10.56 -16.73
CA HIS A 52 -9.35 -9.97 -18.03
C HIS A 52 -10.58 -10.64 -18.60
N ALA A 53 -10.65 -11.98 -18.54
CA ALA A 53 -11.75 -12.73 -19.11
C ALA A 53 -13.07 -12.40 -18.42
N CYS A 54 -13.17 -12.52 -17.09
CA CYS A 54 -14.42 -12.21 -16.40
C CYS A 54 -14.81 -10.72 -16.51
N SER A 55 -13.84 -9.80 -16.53
CA SER A 55 -14.11 -8.37 -16.80
C SER A 55 -14.72 -8.14 -18.18
N TYR A 56 -14.11 -8.70 -19.24
CA TYR A 56 -14.54 -8.55 -20.63
C TYR A 56 -15.90 -9.18 -20.91
N TYR A 57 -16.16 -10.38 -20.36
CA TYR A 57 -17.42 -11.07 -20.59
C TYR A 57 -18.55 -10.59 -19.67
N GLY A 58 -18.24 -9.85 -18.61
CA GLY A 58 -19.22 -9.20 -17.74
C GLY A 58 -19.61 -9.97 -16.48
N HIS A 59 -18.75 -10.89 -16.02
CA HIS A 59 -19.05 -11.79 -14.90
C HIS A 59 -18.66 -11.13 -13.58
N LYS A 60 -19.45 -10.15 -13.14
CA LYS A 60 -19.18 -9.29 -11.97
C LYS A 60 -18.85 -10.08 -10.70
N GLU A 61 -19.60 -11.13 -10.39
CA GLU A 61 -19.41 -11.95 -9.19
C GLU A 61 -18.05 -12.68 -9.21
N ILE A 62 -17.61 -13.09 -10.40
CA ILE A 62 -16.30 -13.72 -10.59
C ILE A 62 -15.20 -12.64 -10.49
N VAL A 63 -15.41 -11.46 -11.07
CA VAL A 63 -14.46 -10.33 -10.90
C VAL A 63 -14.25 -10.03 -9.42
N GLN A 64 -15.34 -9.85 -8.66
CA GLN A 64 -15.26 -9.60 -7.21
C GLN A 64 -14.49 -10.71 -6.50
N LEU A 65 -14.84 -11.97 -6.77
CA LEU A 65 -14.18 -13.12 -6.15
C LEU A 65 -12.68 -13.14 -6.43
N LEU A 66 -12.25 -12.86 -7.67
CA LEU A 66 -10.84 -12.85 -8.03
C LEU A 66 -10.09 -11.67 -7.37
N LEU A 67 -10.71 -10.49 -7.28
CA LEU A 67 -10.17 -9.34 -6.58
C LEU A 67 -10.02 -9.60 -5.08
N ASP A 68 -11.01 -10.24 -4.44
CA ASP A 68 -10.95 -10.65 -3.03
C ASP A 68 -9.83 -11.66 -2.72
N HIS A 69 -9.36 -12.36 -3.76
CA HIS A 69 -8.22 -13.27 -3.67
C HIS A 69 -6.88 -12.60 -4.03
N GLY A 70 -6.86 -11.29 -4.25
CA GLY A 70 -5.63 -10.50 -4.43
C GLY A 70 -4.98 -10.63 -5.81
N CYS A 71 -5.73 -11.01 -6.84
CA CYS A 71 -5.21 -11.14 -8.20
C CYS A 71 -4.65 -9.81 -8.75
N CYS A 72 -3.77 -9.90 -9.75
CA CYS A 72 -3.11 -8.74 -10.32
C CYS A 72 -4.10 -7.90 -11.15
N ARG A 73 -4.35 -6.67 -10.68
CA ARG A 73 -5.26 -5.70 -11.29
C ARG A 73 -4.68 -4.99 -12.52
N GLN A 74 -3.34 -5.04 -12.68
CA GLN A 74 -2.58 -4.21 -13.63
C GLN A 74 -1.84 -5.00 -14.71
N GLN A 75 -2.06 -6.31 -14.81
CA GLN A 75 -1.44 -7.10 -15.88
C GLN A 75 -1.93 -6.57 -17.24
N LEU A 76 -1.01 -6.28 -18.15
CA LEU A 76 -1.35 -5.90 -19.52
C LEU A 76 -1.46 -7.16 -20.40
N ASN A 77 -2.52 -7.23 -21.22
CA ASN A 77 -2.63 -8.24 -22.27
C ASN A 77 -1.84 -7.82 -23.53
N LYS A 78 -1.87 -8.64 -24.60
CA LYS A 78 -1.17 -8.31 -25.86
C LYS A 78 -1.68 -7.05 -26.56
N TYR A 79 -2.85 -6.55 -26.19
CA TYR A 79 -3.43 -5.30 -26.69
C TYR A 79 -3.03 -4.09 -25.83
N GLN A 80 -2.15 -4.27 -24.84
CA GLN A 80 -1.78 -3.23 -23.87
C GLN A 80 -2.96 -2.73 -23.02
N LEU A 81 -3.94 -3.60 -22.79
CA LEU A 81 -5.10 -3.30 -21.95
C LEU A 81 -5.02 -4.02 -20.61
N THR A 82 -5.44 -3.34 -19.54
CA THR A 82 -5.64 -3.92 -18.21
C THR A 82 -7.04 -4.56 -18.09
N PRO A 83 -7.28 -5.42 -17.08
CA PRO A 83 -8.62 -5.95 -16.80
C PRO A 83 -9.68 -4.87 -16.55
N LEU A 84 -9.29 -3.71 -16.01
CA LEU A 84 -10.19 -2.56 -15.83
C LEU A 84 -10.60 -1.95 -17.17
N GLN A 85 -9.65 -1.80 -18.11
CA GLN A 85 -9.95 -1.25 -19.43
C GLN A 85 -10.82 -2.18 -20.28
N GLU A 86 -10.77 -3.49 -20.00
CA GLU A 86 -11.64 -4.50 -20.60
C GLU A 86 -12.98 -4.64 -19.87
N ALA A 87 -13.24 -3.90 -18.79
CA ALA A 87 -14.46 -4.05 -18.01
C ALA A 87 -15.72 -3.73 -18.83
N LYS A 88 -16.60 -4.72 -18.98
CA LYS A 88 -17.82 -4.63 -19.79
C LYS A 88 -18.86 -3.63 -19.26
N THR A 89 -18.88 -3.39 -17.95
CA THR A 89 -19.90 -2.56 -17.29
C THR A 89 -19.28 -1.62 -16.26
N ASP A 90 -19.92 -0.48 -16.02
CA ASP A 90 -19.54 0.48 -14.98
C ASP A 90 -19.52 -0.17 -13.59
N ASP A 91 -20.41 -1.12 -13.35
CA ASP A 91 -20.48 -1.89 -12.12
C ASP A 91 -19.22 -2.73 -11.88
N ILE A 92 -18.63 -3.27 -12.94
CA ILE A 92 -17.34 -3.99 -12.87
C ILE A 92 -16.20 -2.97 -12.70
N GLN A 93 -16.23 -1.85 -13.41
CA GLN A 93 -15.21 -0.80 -13.27
C GLN A 93 -15.09 -0.31 -11.83
N LYS A 94 -16.23 -0.09 -11.16
CA LYS A 94 -16.28 0.31 -9.74
C LYS A 94 -15.63 -0.70 -8.78
N LEU A 95 -15.58 -2.00 -9.13
CA LEU A 95 -14.88 -2.99 -8.30
C LEU A 95 -13.36 -2.79 -8.31
N PHE A 96 -12.83 -2.14 -9.35
CA PHE A 96 -11.41 -1.81 -9.42
C PHE A 96 -11.05 -0.57 -8.60
N GLU A 97 -12.04 0.20 -8.13
CA GLU A 97 -11.87 1.33 -7.24
C GLU A 97 -11.94 0.89 -5.79
N ARG A 98 -11.22 1.59 -4.89
CA ARG A 98 -11.21 1.23 -3.47
C ARG A 98 -12.55 1.61 -2.83
N SER A 99 -13.03 0.76 -1.91
CA SER A 99 -14.24 1.08 -1.16
C SER A 99 -14.10 2.42 -0.43
N PRO A 100 -15.15 3.29 -0.41
CA PRO A 100 -15.14 4.54 0.34
C PRO A 100 -14.76 4.36 1.82
N SER A 101 -15.17 3.25 2.45
CA SER A 101 -14.85 2.94 3.84
C SER A 101 -13.40 2.48 4.04
N GLY A 102 -12.84 1.69 3.11
CA GLY A 102 -11.44 1.23 3.18
C GLY A 102 -10.45 2.38 2.99
N CYS A 103 -10.77 3.30 2.09
CA CYS A 103 -10.10 4.59 1.90
C CYS A 103 -9.97 5.38 3.21
N GLN A 104 -11.08 5.57 3.94
CA GLN A 104 -11.06 6.34 5.19
C GLN A 104 -10.22 5.64 6.28
N GLN A 105 -10.27 4.31 6.38
CA GLN A 105 -9.55 3.58 7.45
C GLN A 105 -8.03 3.55 7.28
N ARG A 106 -7.51 3.69 6.04
CA ARG A 106 -6.07 3.69 5.77
C ARG A 106 -5.40 5.04 6.06
N PHE A 107 -6.07 6.14 5.73
CA PHE A 107 -5.50 7.49 5.95
C PHE A 107 -5.96 8.13 7.26
N THR A 108 -7.09 7.70 7.83
CA THR A 108 -7.62 8.22 9.09
C THR A 108 -7.60 7.13 10.16
N SER A 109 -6.65 7.21 11.09
CA SER A 109 -6.83 6.50 12.35
C SER A 109 -7.89 7.28 13.13
N SER A 110 -9.03 6.66 13.40
CA SER A 110 -10.11 7.28 14.19
C SER A 110 -9.68 7.63 15.63
N HIS A 111 -8.49 7.22 16.06
CA HIS A 111 -8.06 7.35 17.46
C HIS A 111 -6.64 7.89 17.70
N GLN A 112 -5.72 8.02 16.74
CA GLN A 112 -4.29 7.98 17.12
C GLN A 112 -3.28 8.74 16.25
N ILE A 113 -3.60 9.94 15.76
CA ILE A 113 -2.60 10.86 15.16
C ILE A 113 -1.54 11.29 16.18
N GLN A 114 -1.86 11.23 17.48
CA GLN A 114 -0.91 11.47 18.57
C GLN A 114 0.28 10.49 18.62
N PHE A 115 0.25 9.37 17.88
CA PHE A 115 1.28 8.32 17.93
C PHE A 115 2.18 8.22 16.70
N GLU A 116 1.80 8.76 15.54
CA GLU A 116 2.71 8.76 14.37
C GLU A 116 3.96 9.66 14.62
N TRP A 117 3.91 10.52 15.65
CA TRP A 117 4.88 11.59 15.89
C TRP A 117 5.04 11.92 17.38
N PRO A 118 6.07 11.35 18.04
CA PRO A 118 7.07 12.27 18.60
C PRO A 118 8.51 11.77 18.46
N PHE A 119 9.28 12.55 17.69
CA PHE A 119 10.69 12.92 17.84
C PHE A 119 11.70 11.83 18.21
N ASN A 120 12.11 11.04 17.21
CA ASN A 120 13.49 10.54 17.18
C ASN A 120 14.43 11.68 16.81
N ASP A 121 15.58 11.73 17.47
CA ASP A 121 16.71 12.57 17.08
C ASP A 121 17.02 12.38 15.56
N PRO A 122 17.08 13.45 14.75
CA PRO A 122 17.32 13.34 13.31
C PRO A 122 18.56 12.52 12.95
N LEU A 123 19.62 12.57 13.78
CA LEU A 123 20.82 11.74 13.55
C LEU A 123 20.52 10.25 13.75
N THR A 124 19.78 9.90 14.80
CA THR A 124 19.27 8.54 15.03
C THR A 124 18.36 8.08 13.87
N ALA A 125 17.54 8.99 13.34
CA ALA A 125 16.67 8.71 12.20
C ALA A 125 17.45 8.38 10.91
N VAL A 126 18.51 9.15 10.62
CA VAL A 126 19.42 8.84 9.51
C VAL A 126 20.15 7.51 9.75
N HIS A 127 20.58 7.24 10.99
CA HIS A 127 21.32 6.02 11.33
C HIS A 127 20.49 4.78 11.02
N ASN A 128 19.30 4.69 11.58
CA ASN A 128 18.40 3.56 11.38
C ASN A 128 18.04 3.34 9.89
N ARG A 129 17.94 4.40 9.07
CA ARG A 129 17.65 4.27 7.63
C ARG A 129 18.85 3.82 6.81
N LEU A 130 20.06 4.23 7.18
CA LEU A 130 21.28 3.74 6.53
C LEU A 130 21.53 2.26 6.81
N PHE A 131 21.07 1.77 7.96
CA PHE A 131 21.32 0.43 8.44
C PHE A 131 20.06 -0.45 8.49
N TYR A 132 19.07 -0.20 7.61
CA TYR A 132 17.93 -1.10 7.47
C TYR A 132 18.41 -2.55 7.34
N ILE A 133 18.12 -3.35 8.37
CA ILE A 133 18.42 -4.78 8.35
C ILE A 133 17.30 -5.46 7.58
N SER A 134 17.61 -5.89 6.35
CA SER A 134 16.70 -6.75 5.59
C SER A 134 16.74 -8.16 6.17
N PHE A 135 15.56 -8.74 6.40
CA PHE A 135 15.40 -10.09 6.91
C PHE A 135 14.85 -11.03 5.83
N PRO A 136 15.19 -12.32 5.85
CA PRO A 136 14.57 -13.30 4.96
C PRO A 136 13.04 -13.31 5.14
N ILE A 137 12.31 -13.46 4.03
CA ILE A 137 10.83 -13.40 4.02
C ILE A 137 10.23 -14.40 5.00
N ASN A 138 10.70 -15.65 5.01
CA ASN A 138 10.23 -16.66 5.96
C ASN A 138 10.37 -16.26 7.43
N THR A 139 11.42 -15.52 7.77
CA THR A 139 11.69 -15.05 9.13
C THR A 139 10.65 -14.01 9.52
N VAL A 140 10.35 -13.08 8.62
CA VAL A 140 9.31 -12.06 8.82
C VAL A 140 7.93 -12.70 8.89
N THR A 141 7.63 -13.65 8.00
CA THR A 141 6.37 -14.41 8.00
C THR A 141 6.14 -15.13 9.33
N ASN A 142 7.16 -15.79 9.88
CA ASN A 142 7.08 -16.46 11.18
C ASN A 142 6.85 -15.47 12.33
N GLN A 143 7.51 -14.30 12.29
CA GLN A 143 7.31 -13.25 13.29
C GLN A 143 5.90 -12.65 13.23
N ILE A 144 5.36 -12.41 12.03
CA ILE A 144 3.98 -11.96 11.82
C ILE A 144 3.01 -12.98 12.42
N GLN A 145 3.19 -14.27 12.14
CA GLN A 145 2.35 -15.33 12.69
C GLN A 145 2.42 -15.37 14.23
N ALA A 146 3.62 -15.30 14.80
CA ALA A 146 3.82 -15.31 16.25
C ALA A 146 3.26 -14.07 16.96
N SER A 147 3.20 -12.92 16.28
CA SER A 147 2.65 -11.68 16.84
C SER A 147 1.13 -11.75 17.10
N GLY A 148 0.44 -12.66 16.40
CA GLY A 148 -1.02 -12.73 16.41
C GLY A 148 -1.70 -11.53 15.75
N VAL A 149 -0.97 -10.75 14.94
CA VAL A 149 -1.54 -9.70 14.11
C VAL A 149 -2.57 -10.33 13.15
N LEU A 150 -3.70 -9.64 12.94
CA LEU A 150 -4.83 -10.14 12.16
C LEU A 150 -5.52 -11.40 12.70
N LYS A 151 -5.28 -11.82 13.95
CA LYS A 151 -5.97 -13.01 14.53
C LYS A 151 -7.50 -12.96 14.45
N ASN A 152 -8.08 -11.75 14.36
CA ASN A 152 -9.51 -11.52 14.24
C ASN A 152 -9.98 -11.30 12.77
N ASP A 153 -9.05 -11.24 11.81
CA ASP A 153 -9.29 -11.01 10.38
C ASP A 153 -8.71 -12.19 9.57
N ILE A 154 -9.45 -13.30 9.55
CA ILE A 154 -9.01 -14.56 8.92
C ILE A 154 -8.80 -14.37 7.41
N GLN A 155 -9.63 -13.58 6.74
CA GLN A 155 -9.53 -13.37 5.30
C GLN A 155 -8.33 -12.49 4.97
N GLY A 156 -8.15 -11.36 5.67
CA GLY A 156 -6.98 -10.52 5.50
C GLY A 156 -5.68 -11.24 5.83
N MET A 157 -5.70 -12.11 6.86
CA MET A 157 -4.58 -13.00 7.16
C MET A 157 -4.24 -13.88 5.95
N LYS A 158 -5.20 -14.62 5.39
CA LYS A 158 -4.95 -15.48 4.21
C LYS A 158 -4.36 -14.68 3.04
N GLN A 159 -4.88 -13.48 2.78
CA GLN A 159 -4.40 -12.62 1.71
C GLN A 159 -2.94 -12.17 1.94
N VAL A 160 -2.63 -11.64 3.13
CA VAL A 160 -1.28 -11.20 3.50
C VAL A 160 -0.28 -12.35 3.42
N PHE A 161 -0.58 -13.51 4.01
CA PHE A 161 0.30 -14.68 3.96
C PHE A 161 0.44 -15.25 2.54
N GLY A 162 -0.61 -15.18 1.72
CA GLY A 162 -0.54 -15.55 0.30
C GLY A 162 0.44 -14.68 -0.49
N TYR A 163 0.45 -13.38 -0.24
CA TYR A 163 1.44 -12.48 -0.84
C TYR A 163 2.86 -12.78 -0.36
N LEU A 164 3.07 -12.98 0.95
CA LEU A 164 4.40 -13.30 1.48
C LEU A 164 4.92 -14.64 0.94
N ALA A 165 4.06 -15.65 0.80
CA ALA A 165 4.43 -16.93 0.21
C ALA A 165 4.84 -16.80 -1.26
N ASN A 166 4.15 -15.95 -2.05
CA ASN A 166 4.59 -15.66 -3.41
C ASN A 166 5.92 -14.93 -3.44
N ALA A 167 6.11 -13.95 -2.55
CA ALA A 167 7.36 -13.20 -2.46
C ALA A 167 8.54 -14.16 -2.25
N GLU A 168 8.39 -15.14 -1.36
CA GLU A 168 9.39 -16.19 -1.12
C GLU A 168 9.58 -17.12 -2.32
N LYS A 169 8.48 -17.63 -2.90
CA LYS A 169 8.53 -18.59 -4.01
C LYS A 169 9.14 -17.99 -5.29
N THR A 170 8.84 -16.72 -5.56
CA THR A 170 9.22 -16.04 -6.81
C THR A 170 10.44 -15.14 -6.66
N ASN A 171 10.88 -14.88 -5.43
CA ASN A 171 11.89 -13.90 -5.08
C ASN A 171 11.54 -12.46 -5.54
N ASP A 172 10.24 -12.16 -5.69
CA ASP A 172 9.72 -10.84 -6.05
C ASP A 172 9.16 -10.14 -4.80
N LEU A 173 9.94 -9.17 -4.28
CA LEU A 173 9.55 -8.44 -3.07
C LEU A 173 8.43 -7.42 -3.31
N SER A 174 7.99 -7.19 -4.55
CA SER A 174 6.80 -6.36 -4.81
C SER A 174 5.56 -6.91 -4.10
N PHE A 175 5.49 -8.23 -3.89
CA PHE A 175 4.42 -8.87 -3.13
C PHE A 175 4.42 -8.47 -1.64
N VAL A 176 5.57 -8.11 -1.07
CA VAL A 176 5.62 -7.56 0.29
C VAL A 176 4.87 -6.23 0.32
N LEU A 177 5.16 -5.31 -0.60
CA LEU A 177 4.39 -4.06 -0.69
C LEU A 177 2.91 -4.30 -1.04
N ARG A 178 2.58 -5.31 -1.85
CA ARG A 178 1.17 -5.68 -2.10
C ARG A 178 0.46 -6.09 -0.81
N ALA A 179 1.11 -6.89 0.05
CA ALA A 179 0.57 -7.23 1.36
C ALA A 179 0.32 -6.01 2.24
N TYR A 180 1.20 -5.00 2.17
CA TYR A 180 1.04 -3.74 2.87
C TYR A 180 -0.16 -2.91 2.34
N THR A 181 -0.36 -2.89 1.03
CA THR A 181 -1.41 -2.09 0.37
C THR A 181 -2.77 -2.79 0.25
N ALA A 182 -2.84 -4.07 0.61
CA ALA A 182 -4.04 -4.89 0.57
C ALA A 182 -5.14 -4.29 1.46
N GLU A 183 -6.40 -4.48 1.07
CA GLU A 183 -7.57 -4.01 1.81
C GLU A 183 -7.84 -4.87 3.06
N THR A 184 -6.91 -4.81 4.01
CA THR A 184 -6.89 -5.57 5.26
C THR A 184 -6.51 -4.65 6.41
N ASP A 185 -6.71 -5.10 7.65
CA ASP A 185 -6.25 -4.37 8.84
C ASP A 185 -4.72 -4.35 8.99
N PHE A 186 -3.96 -5.02 8.11
CA PHE A 186 -2.52 -5.22 8.27
C PHE A 186 -1.74 -3.91 8.29
N TYR A 187 -2.04 -3.03 7.33
CA TYR A 187 -1.50 -1.66 7.26
C TYR A 187 -1.68 -0.93 8.61
N LYS A 188 -2.90 -0.99 9.15
CA LYS A 188 -3.27 -0.26 10.36
C LYS A 188 -2.52 -0.81 11.56
N GLN A 189 -2.48 -2.14 11.70
CA GLN A 189 -1.77 -2.79 12.80
C GLN A 189 -0.25 -2.57 12.72
N LEU A 190 0.35 -2.63 11.53
CA LEU A 190 1.77 -2.37 11.32
C LEU A 190 2.12 -0.94 11.73
N ASN A 191 1.40 0.04 11.19
CA ASN A 191 1.69 1.44 11.49
C ASN A 191 1.43 1.80 12.97
N LEU A 192 0.39 1.23 13.60
CA LEU A 192 0.15 1.39 15.04
C LEU A 192 1.28 0.77 15.88
N THR A 193 1.73 -0.43 15.52
CA THR A 193 2.84 -1.11 16.21
C THR A 193 4.14 -0.30 16.11
N MET A 194 4.41 0.28 14.93
CA MET A 194 5.56 1.16 14.71
C MET A 194 5.46 2.49 15.47
N ALA A 195 4.24 2.99 15.67
CA ALA A 195 3.97 4.29 16.29
C ALA A 195 4.03 4.26 17.83
N MET A 196 3.56 3.17 18.46
CA MET A 196 3.40 3.08 19.91
C MET A 196 4.69 2.81 20.71
N GLU A 197 5.76 2.35 20.07
CA GLU A 197 7.00 1.95 20.76
C GLU A 197 8.23 2.65 20.17
N ASP A 198 9.33 2.73 20.94
CA ASP A 198 10.61 3.25 20.45
C ASP A 198 11.20 2.30 19.40
N CYS A 199 10.85 2.54 18.15
CA CYS A 199 11.34 1.79 16.99
C CYS A 199 12.79 2.17 16.67
N ASN A 200 13.71 1.73 17.52
CA ASN A 200 15.10 1.61 17.12
C ASN A 200 15.22 0.38 16.22
N LEU A 201 15.33 0.60 14.91
CA LEU A 201 15.33 -0.45 13.88
C LEU A 201 16.58 -1.35 13.97
N ASP A 202 17.67 -0.85 14.57
CA ASP A 202 18.92 -1.58 14.72
C ASP A 202 18.85 -2.62 15.85
N LYS A 203 17.91 -2.46 16.79
CA LYS A 203 17.71 -3.38 17.94
C LYS A 203 16.89 -4.62 17.63
N ALA A 204 16.48 -4.84 16.37
CA ALA A 204 15.72 -6.03 15.96
C ALA A 204 16.44 -7.37 16.31
N ASN A 205 17.76 -7.32 16.51
CA ASN A 205 18.60 -8.46 16.89
C ASN A 205 18.87 -8.60 18.41
N GLU A 206 18.57 -7.59 19.24
CA GLU A 206 19.03 -7.51 20.63
C GLU A 206 18.04 -8.04 21.69
N GLY A 207 17.12 -8.95 21.33
CA GLY A 207 16.19 -9.53 22.32
C GLY A 207 15.19 -8.54 22.93
N GLY A 208 14.99 -7.38 22.29
CA GLY A 208 13.92 -6.44 22.62
C GLY A 208 12.53 -7.08 22.54
N GLN A 209 11.52 -6.44 23.15
CA GLN A 209 10.17 -6.98 23.32
C GLN A 209 9.65 -7.61 22.02
N THR A 210 9.30 -8.89 22.08
CA THR A 210 8.88 -9.75 20.95
C THR A 210 7.70 -9.21 20.13
N LYS A 211 6.97 -8.21 20.64
CA LYS A 211 5.75 -7.68 20.02
C LYS A 211 5.98 -6.78 18.81
N THR A 212 7.13 -6.12 18.69
CA THR A 212 7.41 -5.15 17.59
C THR A 212 8.40 -5.66 16.56
N LYS A 213 9.11 -6.76 16.86
CA LYS A 213 10.15 -7.32 15.96
C LYS A 213 9.62 -7.58 14.55
N TRP A 214 8.41 -8.11 14.42
CA TRP A 214 7.78 -8.36 13.11
C TRP A 214 7.61 -7.08 12.28
N ALA A 215 7.22 -5.98 12.92
CA ALA A 215 6.99 -4.69 12.27
C ALA A 215 8.30 -4.06 11.80
N GLN A 216 9.34 -4.15 12.63
CA GLN A 216 10.69 -3.71 12.31
C GLN A 216 11.29 -4.52 11.16
N SER A 217 11.22 -5.85 11.22
CA SER A 217 11.75 -6.72 10.17
C SER A 217 10.98 -6.57 8.85
N TYR A 218 9.66 -6.41 8.90
CA TYR A 218 8.85 -6.13 7.71
C TYR A 218 9.21 -4.78 7.07
N THR A 219 9.38 -3.75 7.90
CA THR A 219 9.85 -2.43 7.46
C THR A 219 11.25 -2.49 6.86
N GLY A 220 12.15 -3.28 7.46
CA GLY A 220 13.53 -3.47 7.01
C GLY A 220 13.63 -4.10 5.62
N ILE A 221 12.70 -4.99 5.25
CA ILE A 221 12.60 -5.50 3.87
C ILE A 221 12.33 -4.34 2.90
N ILE A 222 11.29 -3.55 3.17
CA ILE A 222 10.86 -2.47 2.27
C ILE A 222 11.94 -1.39 2.16
N GLY A 223 12.51 -0.95 3.29
CA GLY A 223 13.50 0.13 3.31
C GLY A 223 14.91 -0.28 2.92
N GLY A 224 15.29 -1.55 3.13
CA GLY A 224 16.67 -2.03 2.98
C GLY A 224 16.97 -2.79 1.69
N ASP A 225 15.96 -3.35 1.02
CA ASP A 225 16.20 -4.19 -0.16
C ASP A 225 16.34 -3.38 -1.46
N SER A 226 17.34 -3.74 -2.27
CA SER A 226 17.65 -3.10 -3.54
C SER A 226 16.54 -3.23 -4.60
N GLN A 227 15.66 -4.23 -4.51
CA GLN A 227 14.53 -4.40 -5.45
C GLN A 227 13.57 -3.20 -5.45
N PHE A 228 13.52 -2.44 -4.35
CA PHE A 228 12.63 -1.28 -4.22
C PHE A 228 13.23 0.02 -4.77
N LYS A 229 14.52 0.05 -5.12
CA LYS A 229 15.19 1.26 -5.66
C LYS A 229 14.50 1.80 -6.92
N LYS A 230 13.92 0.93 -7.74
CA LYS A 230 13.19 1.34 -8.95
C LYS A 230 11.90 2.12 -8.66
N TYR A 231 11.39 2.06 -7.43
CA TYR A 231 10.20 2.80 -7.01
C TYR A 231 10.53 4.13 -6.32
N GLU A 232 11.79 4.53 -6.21
CA GLU A 232 12.19 5.78 -5.57
C GLU A 232 11.42 6.99 -6.11
N PHE A 233 10.79 7.73 -5.20
CA PHE A 233 10.14 8.99 -5.51
C PHE A 233 11.03 10.14 -5.03
N LYS A 234 11.52 10.95 -5.98
CA LYS A 234 12.48 12.02 -5.76
C LYS A 234 12.04 13.28 -6.48
N ASN A 235 12.46 14.44 -5.97
CA ASN A 235 12.20 15.75 -6.58
C ASN A 235 10.72 15.97 -6.90
N GLY A 236 9.86 15.71 -5.94
CA GLY A 236 8.41 15.69 -6.15
C GLY A 236 7.62 16.16 -4.94
N VAL A 237 6.33 16.41 -5.18
CA VAL A 237 5.39 16.81 -4.13
C VAL A 237 4.34 15.72 -3.98
N THR A 238 4.00 15.41 -2.73
CA THR A 238 2.93 14.48 -2.39
C THR A 238 2.08 15.02 -1.25
N TYR A 239 0.82 14.61 -1.22
CA TYR A 239 -0.21 15.16 -0.34
C TYR A 239 -0.81 14.09 0.56
N ARG A 240 -1.16 14.47 1.79
CA ARG A 240 -1.91 13.61 2.71
C ARG A 240 -2.99 14.43 3.38
N GLY A 241 -4.23 14.02 3.24
CA GLY A 241 -5.35 14.60 3.96
C GLY A 241 -5.75 13.72 5.13
N ILE A 242 -5.93 14.32 6.30
CA ILE A 242 -6.39 13.63 7.51
C ILE A 242 -7.35 14.50 8.31
N THR A 243 -8.06 13.89 9.26
CA THR A 243 -8.80 14.60 10.31
C THR A 243 -8.17 14.31 11.66
N CYS A 244 -7.80 15.34 12.44
CA CYS A 244 -7.11 15.18 13.72
C CYS A 244 -7.70 16.07 14.82
N ALA A 245 -7.26 15.89 16.07
CA ALA A 245 -7.58 16.85 17.12
C ALA A 245 -6.72 18.10 16.96
N GLN A 246 -7.25 19.27 17.33
CA GLN A 246 -6.50 20.53 17.24
C GLN A 246 -5.19 20.51 18.04
N ASP A 247 -5.14 19.76 19.14
CA ASP A 247 -3.94 19.58 19.95
C ASP A 247 -2.81 18.85 19.21
N ASP A 248 -3.13 18.01 18.22
CA ASP A 248 -2.13 17.31 17.42
C ASP A 248 -1.29 18.28 16.58
N LEU A 249 -1.88 19.42 16.17
CA LEU A 249 -1.18 20.44 15.38
C LEU A 249 -0.20 21.28 16.19
N LYS A 250 -0.33 21.36 17.53
CA LYS A 250 0.57 22.17 18.37
C LYS A 250 2.05 21.78 18.23
N ARG A 251 2.32 20.55 17.78
CA ARG A 251 3.67 20.02 17.56
C ARG A 251 4.30 20.51 16.25
N TYR A 252 3.50 20.96 15.31
CA TYR A 252 3.97 21.52 14.05
C TYR A 252 4.14 23.02 14.26
N ILE A 253 5.39 23.46 14.34
CA ILE A 253 5.75 24.87 14.48
C ILE A 253 6.75 25.18 13.36
N GLY A 254 6.61 26.34 12.72
CA GLY A 254 7.53 26.74 11.64
C GLY A 254 8.99 26.64 12.07
N GLY A 255 9.80 25.97 11.25
CA GLY A 255 11.22 25.72 11.49
C GLY A 255 11.54 24.45 12.30
N VAL A 256 10.56 23.83 12.96
CA VAL A 256 10.76 22.57 13.70
C VAL A 256 10.94 21.40 12.72
N VAL A 257 11.86 20.50 13.09
CA VAL A 257 12.12 19.25 12.38
C VAL A 257 11.31 18.12 13.01
N VAL A 258 10.67 17.30 12.18
CA VAL A 258 9.83 16.17 12.56
C VAL A 258 10.28 14.91 11.82
N CYS A 259 10.15 13.75 12.47
CA CYS A 259 10.51 12.44 11.93
C CYS A 259 9.34 11.47 12.12
N ASN A 260 8.88 10.79 11.06
CA ASN A 260 7.80 9.81 11.20
C ASN A 260 8.32 8.52 11.82
N LYS A 261 7.51 7.86 12.65
CA LYS A 261 7.84 6.52 13.19
C LYS A 261 7.40 5.37 12.30
N SER A 262 6.32 5.57 11.55
CA SER A 262 5.67 4.58 10.71
C SER A 262 5.66 5.03 9.25
N PHE A 263 5.16 4.20 8.35
CA PHE A 263 4.98 4.61 6.96
C PHE A 263 3.86 5.65 6.87
N LEU A 264 4.00 6.60 5.94
CA LEU A 264 2.92 7.55 5.63
C LEU A 264 2.46 7.31 4.19
N SER A 265 1.22 6.82 4.05
CA SER A 265 0.56 6.84 2.75
C SER A 265 0.20 8.27 2.38
N THR A 266 0.62 8.68 1.19
CA THR A 266 0.38 10.00 0.58
C THR A 266 0.01 9.81 -0.89
N THR A 267 -0.36 10.86 -1.62
CA THR A 267 -0.70 10.79 -3.04
C THR A 267 -0.18 12.00 -3.81
N LYS A 268 0.22 11.79 -5.07
CA LYS A 268 0.59 12.88 -5.99
C LYS A 268 -0.62 13.74 -6.37
N ASP A 269 -1.86 13.23 -6.26
CA ASP A 269 -3.07 13.97 -6.59
C ASP A 269 -3.70 14.60 -5.34
N ARG A 270 -3.59 15.92 -5.26
CA ARG A 270 -4.17 16.70 -4.14
C ARG A 270 -5.66 16.42 -3.93
N ARG A 271 -6.44 16.22 -5.00
CA ARG A 271 -7.89 16.00 -4.90
C ARG A 271 -8.21 14.67 -4.22
N ILE A 272 -7.35 13.67 -4.43
CA ILE A 272 -7.45 12.38 -3.75
C ILE A 272 -7.14 12.55 -2.26
N ALA A 273 -6.08 13.31 -1.92
CA ALA A 273 -5.76 13.65 -0.54
C ALA A 273 -6.90 14.40 0.16
N GLU A 274 -7.53 15.38 -0.51
CA GLU A 274 -8.64 16.18 0.04
C GLU A 274 -9.86 15.33 0.42
N ARG A 275 -10.15 14.23 -0.31
CA ARG A 275 -11.22 13.28 0.05
C ARG A 275 -11.00 12.64 1.43
N PHE A 276 -9.76 12.49 1.86
CA PHE A 276 -9.42 11.94 3.18
C PHE A 276 -9.40 12.99 4.30
N ALA A 277 -9.26 14.26 3.96
CA ALA A 277 -9.30 15.37 4.92
C ALA A 277 -10.73 15.84 5.25
N ALA A 278 -11.76 15.26 4.63
CA ALA A 278 -13.15 15.66 4.84
C ALA A 278 -13.59 15.39 6.29
N VAL A 279 -14.02 16.43 6.99
CA VAL A 279 -14.54 16.34 8.37
C VAL A 279 -15.96 15.77 8.31
N PRO A 280 -16.27 14.65 8.98
CA PRO A 280 -17.66 14.19 9.11
C PRO A 280 -18.48 15.22 9.88
N ASP A 281 -19.74 15.44 9.49
CA ASP A 281 -20.60 16.46 10.07
C ASP A 281 -20.68 16.42 11.62
N ASN A 282 -20.20 17.50 12.24
CA ASN A 282 -20.70 18.10 13.48
C ASN A 282 -20.83 17.25 14.78
N SER A 283 -19.93 16.30 15.07
CA SER A 283 -19.94 15.63 16.40
C SER A 283 -18.62 15.68 17.18
N ASP A 284 -17.47 15.77 16.52
CA ASP A 284 -16.17 15.70 17.16
C ASP A 284 -15.40 16.99 16.91
N LYS A 285 -14.66 17.51 17.92
CA LYS A 285 -13.74 18.66 17.83
C LYS A 285 -12.51 18.39 16.94
N LYS A 286 -12.72 17.71 15.81
CA LYS A 286 -11.70 17.35 14.83
C LYS A 286 -11.59 18.46 13.79
N ILE A 287 -10.38 18.66 13.31
CA ILE A 287 -10.03 19.62 12.28
C ILE A 287 -9.58 18.89 11.02
N SER A 288 -9.79 19.51 9.86
CA SER A 288 -9.27 19.05 8.59
C SER A 288 -7.82 19.49 8.44
N VAL A 289 -6.92 18.57 8.07
CA VAL A 289 -5.51 18.90 7.85
C VAL A 289 -5.02 18.31 6.53
N MET A 290 -4.46 19.20 5.71
CA MET A 290 -3.75 18.86 4.48
C MET A 290 -2.25 19.02 4.69
N PHE A 291 -1.52 17.93 4.53
CA PHE A 291 -0.06 17.94 4.48
C PHE A 291 0.39 17.96 3.03
N LYS A 292 1.32 18.85 2.72
CA LYS A 292 2.09 18.91 1.48
C LYS A 292 3.54 18.58 1.82
N TYR A 293 3.99 17.41 1.40
CA TYR A 293 5.37 16.97 1.56
C TYR A 293 6.15 17.25 0.28
N ILE A 294 7.28 17.95 0.41
CA ILE A 294 8.26 18.19 -0.65
C ILE A 294 9.39 17.20 -0.44
N ILE A 295 9.49 16.23 -1.35
CA ILE A 295 10.52 15.18 -1.39
C ILE A 295 11.67 15.66 -2.28
N LYS A 296 12.88 15.67 -1.74
CA LYS A 296 14.11 16.13 -2.41
C LYS A 296 14.85 14.96 -3.05
N ASP A 297 15.87 15.28 -3.85
CA ASP A 297 16.85 14.29 -4.32
C ASP A 297 17.82 13.91 -3.20
N GLY A 298 17.41 12.95 -2.37
CA GLY A 298 18.27 12.36 -1.34
C GLY A 298 19.22 11.31 -1.91
N LYS A 299 20.36 11.11 -1.23
CA LYS A 299 21.20 9.92 -1.47
C LYS A 299 20.45 8.63 -1.16
N ASN A 300 19.61 8.66 -0.12
CA ASN A 300 18.76 7.55 0.29
C ASN A 300 17.32 7.84 -0.12
N ALA A 301 16.57 6.78 -0.38
CA ALA A 301 15.13 6.90 -0.58
C ALA A 301 14.43 7.24 0.75
N SER A 302 13.62 8.28 0.75
CA SER A 302 12.68 8.59 1.84
C SER A 302 11.23 8.31 1.45
N ALA A 303 10.96 8.08 0.16
CA ALA A 303 9.65 7.80 -0.36
C ALA A 303 9.68 6.89 -1.59
N PHE A 304 8.64 6.08 -1.76
CA PHE A 304 8.42 5.24 -2.93
C PHE A 304 7.12 5.59 -3.64
N SER A 305 7.15 5.67 -4.97
CA SER A 305 5.96 5.72 -5.82
C SER A 305 5.40 4.32 -6.00
N LEU A 306 4.19 4.08 -5.50
CA LEU A 306 3.57 2.75 -5.54
C LEU A 306 2.67 2.54 -6.75
N GLU A 307 2.60 3.49 -7.69
CA GLU A 307 1.73 3.41 -8.87
C GLU A 307 1.84 2.10 -9.65
N GLU A 308 3.05 1.54 -9.79
CA GLU A 308 3.28 0.32 -10.57
C GLU A 308 2.93 -0.98 -9.82
N ILE A 309 2.79 -0.92 -8.49
CA ILE A 309 2.63 -2.11 -7.63
C ILE A 309 1.34 -2.11 -6.82
N SER A 310 0.77 -0.94 -6.59
CA SER A 310 -0.49 -0.76 -5.87
C SER A 310 -1.62 -1.49 -6.58
N GLU A 311 -2.53 -2.05 -5.80
CA GLU A 311 -3.81 -2.53 -6.32
C GLU A 311 -4.63 -1.41 -6.97
N TYR A 312 -4.41 -0.17 -6.52
CA TYR A 312 -5.18 1.01 -6.89
C TYR A 312 -4.26 2.10 -7.48
N PRO A 313 -3.69 1.91 -8.68
CA PRO A 313 -2.71 2.85 -9.26
C PRO A 313 -3.29 4.26 -9.48
N ASN A 314 -4.60 4.36 -9.71
CA ASN A 314 -5.30 5.64 -9.88
C ASN A 314 -5.20 6.54 -8.65
N GLU A 315 -4.91 5.97 -7.48
CA GLU A 315 -4.66 6.75 -6.27
C GLU A 315 -3.32 7.48 -6.28
N LYS A 316 -2.42 7.15 -7.21
CA LYS A 316 -1.08 7.75 -7.35
C LYS A 316 -0.33 7.78 -6.02
N GLU A 317 -0.41 6.65 -5.31
CA GLU A 317 0.09 6.55 -3.94
C GLU A 317 1.62 6.72 -3.92
N VAL A 318 2.08 7.57 -3.01
CA VAL A 318 3.49 7.72 -2.64
C VAL A 318 3.59 7.33 -1.17
N LEU A 319 4.44 6.37 -0.88
CA LEU A 319 4.68 5.85 0.46
C LEU A 319 5.94 6.50 1.03
N ILE A 320 5.78 7.37 2.02
CA ILE A 320 6.92 7.90 2.78
C ILE A 320 7.37 6.83 3.77
N LEU A 321 8.65 6.50 3.75
CA LEU A 321 9.26 5.46 4.59
C LEU A 321 9.42 5.95 6.02
N PRO A 322 9.39 5.04 7.03
CA PRO A 322 9.66 5.39 8.41
C PRO A 322 10.97 6.14 8.57
N GLN A 323 10.98 7.09 9.49
CA GLN A 323 12.14 7.92 9.87
C GLN A 323 12.60 8.89 8.79
N ALA A 324 11.75 9.20 7.81
CA ALA A 324 11.93 10.33 6.93
C ALA A 324 11.87 11.64 7.74
N ILE A 325 12.75 12.58 7.40
CA ILE A 325 13.01 13.79 8.18
C ILE A 325 12.47 14.98 7.40
N PHE A 326 11.60 15.75 8.05
CA PHE A 326 10.97 16.92 7.44
C PHE A 326 11.08 18.15 8.33
N LYS A 327 11.30 19.29 7.70
CA LYS A 327 11.22 20.60 8.32
C LYS A 327 9.88 21.25 8.00
N VAL A 328 9.17 21.72 9.02
CA VAL A 328 7.92 22.45 8.85
C VAL A 328 8.23 23.84 8.28
N LYS A 329 7.82 24.10 7.05
CA LYS A 329 8.09 25.36 6.34
C LYS A 329 7.02 26.40 6.61
N SER A 330 5.76 26.01 6.53
CA SER A 330 4.62 26.90 6.76
C SER A 330 3.40 26.16 7.26
N ILE A 331 2.56 26.88 7.99
CA ILE A 331 1.27 26.41 8.49
C ILE A 331 0.25 27.49 8.16
N LEU A 332 -0.74 27.14 7.35
CA LEU A 332 -1.80 28.04 6.92
C LEU A 332 -3.11 27.56 7.54
N LYS A 333 -3.87 28.49 8.14
CA LYS A 333 -5.23 28.24 8.62
C LYS A 333 -6.21 28.87 7.64
N GLN A 334 -7.20 28.09 7.21
CA GLN A 334 -8.30 28.50 6.34
C GLN A 334 -9.62 28.18 7.03
N GLN A 335 -10.67 28.92 6.69
CA GLN A 335 -12.04 28.59 7.08
C GLN A 335 -12.82 28.21 5.83
N GLU A 336 -13.44 27.04 5.86
CA GLU A 336 -14.27 26.53 4.77
C GLU A 336 -15.58 26.00 5.37
N ASN A 337 -16.71 26.60 4.98
CA ASN A 337 -18.04 26.23 5.48
C ASN A 337 -18.17 26.21 7.02
N GLY A 338 -17.46 27.11 7.71
CA GLY A 338 -17.47 27.20 9.17
C GLY A 338 -16.54 26.21 9.90
N ASN A 339 -15.86 25.33 9.16
CA ASN A 339 -14.87 24.40 9.71
C ASN A 339 -13.45 24.95 9.52
N ASP A 340 -12.62 24.75 10.55
CA ASP A 340 -11.20 25.06 10.48
C ASP A 340 -10.47 24.00 9.63
N LYS A 341 -9.76 24.47 8.60
CA LYS A 341 -8.91 23.67 7.73
C LYS A 341 -7.49 24.17 7.82
N TYR A 342 -6.54 23.26 7.97
CA TYR A 342 -5.12 23.58 8.05
C TYR A 342 -4.38 23.00 6.85
N GLU A 343 -3.41 23.76 6.35
CA GLU A 343 -2.48 23.31 5.33
C GLU A 343 -1.04 23.47 5.84
N LEU A 344 -0.31 22.37 5.89
CA LEU A 344 1.07 22.33 6.34
C LEU A 344 1.98 21.98 5.17
N GLU A 345 3.01 22.80 4.97
CA GLU A 345 4.09 22.49 4.04
C GLU A 345 5.29 21.97 4.82
N LEU A 346 5.73 20.76 4.45
CA LEU A 346 6.87 20.08 5.04
C LEU A 346 7.87 19.78 3.93
N GLU A 347 9.12 20.16 4.16
CA GLU A 347 10.19 19.95 3.20
C GLU A 347 11.21 18.97 3.77
N GLU A 348 11.60 17.98 2.98
CA GLU A 348 12.59 16.99 3.40
C GLU A 348 13.92 17.65 3.78
N ASP A 349 14.50 17.20 4.89
CA ASP A 349 15.65 17.83 5.55
C ASP A 349 16.83 16.86 5.81
N GLU A 350 16.81 15.67 5.21
CA GLU A 350 17.80 14.61 5.49
C GLU A 350 19.25 15.02 5.18
N GLN A 351 19.46 15.85 4.16
CA GLN A 351 20.80 16.23 3.70
C GLN A 351 21.61 17.05 4.73
N GLU A 352 20.94 17.66 5.71
CA GLU A 352 21.58 18.42 6.80
C GLU A 352 22.24 17.49 7.84
N TYR A 353 21.90 16.20 7.85
CA TYR A 353 22.30 15.25 8.90
C TYR A 353 23.23 14.18 8.33
N LYS A 354 24.55 14.38 8.50
CA LYS A 354 25.58 13.41 8.07
C LYS A 354 26.12 12.66 9.27
N ILE A 355 26.08 11.33 9.20
CA ILE A 355 26.80 10.45 10.12
C ILE A 355 28.27 10.45 9.70
N LYS A 356 29.16 10.77 10.63
CA LYS A 356 30.61 10.87 10.41
C LYS A 356 31.27 9.51 10.31
#